data_AF-A0AAD6GDX1-F1
#
_entry.id   AF-A0AAD6GDX1-F1
#
_cell.length_a   1.000
_cell.length_b   1.000
_cell.length_c   1.000
_cell.angle_alpha   90.00
_cell.angle_beta   90.00
_cell.angle_gamma   90.00
#
_symmetry.space_group_name_H-M   'P 1'
#
loop_
_entity.id
_entity.type
_entity.pdbx_description
1 polymer ?
#
loop_
_entity_poly.entity_id
_entity_poly.type
_entity_poly.pdbx_seq_one_letter_code
_entity_poly.pdbx_strand_id
1 'polypeptide(L)'
;MQAWDLFEQGHLFYAQDANKQDSDSHHLAEMIAYLGLPPREMLGKSEYANKYFDSSGKLTKLSTLFPQPMSLTRTWRGLAEIPRTSLEGLEGNLQGERQENFLRFIRKMLQWRPEDRPTAKELLSDPWLRSP
;
A
#
# COMPACT_ATOMS: atom_id res chain seq x y z
N MET A 1 7.21 1.93 8.70
CA MET A 1 7.60 0.51 8.45
C MET A 1 9.10 0.45 8.58
N GLN A 2 9.67 -0.32 9.53
CA GLN A 2 11.05 -0.11 9.99
C GLN A 2 12.13 -0.11 8.88
N ALA A 3 12.03 -0.98 7.87
CA ALA A 3 13.00 -1.00 6.78
C ALA A 3 12.96 0.28 5.93
N TRP A 4 11.77 0.80 5.64
CA TRP A 4 11.58 2.06 4.94
C TRP A 4 12.05 3.24 5.79
N ASP A 5 11.61 3.30 7.05
CA ASP A 5 11.86 4.43 7.94
C ASP A 5 13.35 4.63 8.22
N LEU A 6 14.10 3.52 8.30
CA LEU A 6 15.56 3.55 8.45
C LEU A 6 16.27 4.09 7.19
N PHE A 7 15.73 3.79 6.01
CA PHE A 7 16.37 4.10 4.73
C PHE A 7 16.01 5.50 4.24
N GLU A 8 14.73 5.86 4.26
CA GLU A 8 14.20 7.14 3.76
C GLU A 8 14.13 8.23 4.83
N GLN A 9 14.46 7.93 6.09
CA GLN A 9 14.40 8.88 7.22
C GLN A 9 13.00 9.50 7.42
N GLY A 10 11.94 8.75 7.09
CA GLY A 10 10.55 9.18 7.19
C GLY A 10 9.60 7.99 7.21
N HIS A 11 8.38 8.18 7.69
CA HIS A 11 7.41 7.09 7.78
C HIS A 11 6.73 6.83 6.44
N LEU A 12 6.57 5.55 6.08
CA LEU A 12 5.76 5.17 4.93
C LEU A 12 4.25 5.40 5.17
N PHE A 13 3.80 5.17 6.41
CA PHE A 13 2.43 5.35 6.85
C PHE A 13 2.44 6.31 8.03
N TYR A 14 1.73 7.42 7.92
CA TYR A 14 1.54 8.35 9.03
C TYR A 14 0.23 8.07 9.75
N ALA A 15 -0.78 7.53 9.05
CA ALA A 15 -2.07 7.18 9.62
C ALA A 15 -2.77 8.33 10.36
N GLN A 16 -2.53 9.58 9.95
CA GLN A 16 -2.99 10.78 10.66
C GLN A 16 -3.91 11.66 9.82
N ASP A 17 -4.88 12.28 10.49
CA ASP A 17 -5.75 13.31 9.90
C ASP A 17 -5.08 14.70 9.91
N ALA A 18 -5.81 15.72 9.41
CA ALA A 18 -5.32 17.10 9.38
C ALA A 18 -4.99 17.69 10.77
N ASN A 19 -5.55 17.12 11.85
CA ASN A 19 -5.30 17.51 13.24
C ASN A 19 -4.19 16.67 13.89
N LYS A 20 -3.47 15.85 13.11
CA LYS A 20 -2.44 14.91 13.57
C LYS A 20 -2.96 13.86 14.55
N GLN A 21 -4.25 13.52 14.45
CA GLN A 21 -4.85 12.44 15.24
C GLN A 21 -4.82 11.14 14.43
N ASP A 22 -4.58 10.03 15.13
CA ASP A 22 -4.55 8.72 14.51
C ASP A 22 -5.91 8.36 13.92
N SER A 23 -5.91 7.87 12.68
CA SER A 23 -7.12 7.61 11.90
C SER A 23 -6.96 6.38 11.03
N ASP A 24 -7.72 5.33 11.35
CA ASP A 24 -7.79 4.09 10.57
C ASP A 24 -8.17 4.36 9.10
N SER A 25 -9.00 5.39 8.86
CA SER A 25 -9.37 5.78 7.50
C SER A 25 -8.18 6.32 6.71
N HIS A 26 -7.33 7.14 7.33
CA HIS A 26 -6.14 7.69 6.67
C HIS A 26 -5.10 6.58 6.47
N HIS A 27 -4.92 5.70 7.45
CA HIS A 27 -4.02 4.55 7.32
C HIS A 27 -4.41 3.65 6.14
N LEU A 28 -5.69 3.28 6.04
CA LEU A 28 -6.19 2.46 4.93
C LEU A 28 -6.09 3.20 3.59
N ALA A 29 -6.31 4.51 3.56
CA ALA A 29 -6.15 5.31 2.34
C ALA A 29 -4.68 5.31 1.86
N GLU A 30 -3.72 5.48 2.76
CA GLU A 30 -2.29 5.37 2.45
C GLU A 30 -1.92 3.96 1.98
N MET A 31 -2.43 2.92 2.64
CA MET A 31 -2.24 1.53 2.19
C MET A 31 -2.78 1.32 0.76
N ILE A 32 -3.96 1.84 0.44
CA ILE A 32 -4.54 1.72 -0.90
C ILE A 32 -3.69 2.46 -1.93
N ALA A 33 -3.09 3.60 -1.58
CA ALA A 33 -2.22 4.35 -2.50
C ALA A 33 -1.01 3.51 -2.96
N TYR A 34 -0.40 2.72 -2.06
CA TYR A 34 0.79 1.93 -2.39
C TYR A 34 0.50 0.49 -2.82
N LEU A 35 -0.49 -0.18 -2.22
CA LEU A 35 -0.80 -1.59 -2.45
C LEU A 35 -1.98 -1.79 -3.42
N GLY A 36 -2.69 -0.73 -3.79
CA GLY A 36 -3.99 -0.84 -4.45
C GLY A 36 -5.09 -1.34 -3.50
N LEU A 37 -6.27 -1.61 -4.05
CA LEU A 37 -7.41 -2.08 -3.26
C LEU A 37 -7.14 -3.47 -2.64
N PRO A 38 -7.60 -3.73 -1.41
CA PRO A 38 -7.42 -5.05 -0.78
C PRO A 38 -8.09 -6.18 -1.58
N PRO A 39 -7.71 -7.46 -1.41
CA PRO A 39 -8.41 -8.62 -1.99
C PRO A 39 -9.85 -8.82 -1.46
N ARG A 40 -10.75 -9.40 -2.27
CA ARG A 40 -12.21 -9.48 -1.96
C ARG A 40 -12.50 -10.37 -0.78
N GLU A 41 -11.78 -11.47 -0.72
CA GLU A 41 -11.86 -12.45 0.33
C GLU A 41 -11.53 -11.86 1.71
N MET A 42 -10.74 -10.80 1.78
CA MET A 42 -10.42 -10.12 3.05
C MET A 42 -11.59 -9.27 3.54
N LEU A 43 -12.29 -8.57 2.64
CA LEU A 43 -13.40 -7.70 3.02
C LEU A 43 -14.62 -8.49 3.50
N GLY A 44 -14.91 -9.64 2.86
CA GLY A 44 -16.04 -10.48 3.24
C GLY A 44 -15.88 -11.20 4.59
N LYS A 45 -14.65 -11.27 5.13
CA LYS A 45 -14.34 -11.94 6.39
C LYS A 45 -14.41 -11.01 7.61
N SER A 46 -14.60 -9.70 7.42
CA SER A 46 -14.52 -8.72 8.50
C SER A 46 -15.69 -7.75 8.47
N GLU A 47 -16.50 -7.74 9.53
CA GLU A 47 -17.55 -6.72 9.72
C GLU A 47 -16.97 -5.31 9.82
N TYR A 48 -15.75 -5.18 10.34
CA TYR A 48 -15.04 -3.91 10.43
C TYR A 48 -14.71 -3.34 9.05
N ALA A 49 -14.42 -4.18 8.06
CA ALA A 49 -14.14 -3.75 6.69
C ALA A 49 -15.36 -3.04 6.04
N ASN A 50 -16.59 -3.40 6.43
CA ASN A 50 -17.80 -2.76 5.92
C ASN A 50 -17.90 -1.27 6.27
N LYS A 51 -17.17 -0.80 7.30
CA LYS A 51 -17.08 0.63 7.65
C LYS A 51 -16.38 1.45 6.56
N TYR A 52 -15.43 0.84 5.82
CA TYR A 52 -14.54 1.56 4.91
C TYR A 52 -14.70 1.15 3.44
N PHE A 53 -15.32 0.00 3.16
CA PHE A 53 -15.48 -0.51 1.81
C PHE A 53 -16.92 -0.89 1.53
N ASP A 54 -17.39 -0.61 0.32
CA ASP A 54 -18.67 -1.13 -0.12
C ASP A 54 -18.63 -2.63 -0.42
N SER A 55 -19.74 -3.30 -0.08
CA SER A 55 -20.01 -4.68 -0.48
C SER A 55 -20.65 -4.76 -1.87
N SER A 56 -21.08 -3.61 -2.41
CA SER A 56 -21.74 -3.48 -3.69
C SER A 56 -20.70 -3.28 -4.78
N GLY A 57 -20.38 -4.34 -5.53
CA GLY A 57 -19.50 -4.26 -6.71
C GLY A 57 -20.07 -3.42 -7.86
N LYS A 58 -20.39 -2.14 -7.64
CA LYS A 58 -20.97 -1.20 -8.62
C LYS A 58 -19.99 -0.07 -8.93
N LEU A 59 -19.84 0.22 -10.21
CA LEU A 59 -18.94 1.26 -10.73
C LEU A 59 -19.47 2.65 -10.38
N THR A 60 -18.76 3.40 -9.54
CA THR A 60 -18.73 4.86 -9.62
C THR A 60 -17.40 5.28 -10.23
N LYS A 61 -17.47 6.06 -11.31
CA LYS A 61 -16.35 6.49 -12.17
C LYS A 61 -15.11 6.91 -11.36
N LEU A 62 -14.12 6.03 -11.27
CA LEU A 62 -12.74 6.39 -10.90
C LEU A 62 -11.76 5.90 -11.98
N SER A 63 -12.17 6.02 -13.24
CA SER A 63 -11.41 5.55 -14.41
C SER A 63 -10.38 6.56 -14.91
N THR A 64 -9.89 7.47 -14.08
CA THR A 64 -8.91 8.50 -14.50
C THR A 64 -7.64 8.58 -13.67
N LEU A 65 -7.46 7.74 -12.63
CA LEU A 65 -6.30 7.85 -11.73
C LEU A 65 -5.23 6.77 -11.89
N PHE A 66 -5.47 5.71 -12.67
CA PHE A 66 -4.49 4.64 -12.87
C PHE A 66 -4.40 4.22 -14.34
N PRO A 67 -3.22 4.29 -14.98
CA PRO A 67 -3.02 3.78 -16.33
C PRO A 67 -2.73 2.28 -16.30
N GLN A 68 -3.69 1.46 -15.88
CA GLN A 68 -3.78 0.01 -16.21
C GLN A 68 -5.25 -0.42 -16.08
N PRO A 69 -5.86 -1.05 -17.11
CA PRO A 69 -7.25 -1.47 -17.04
C PRO A 69 -7.36 -2.77 -16.24
N MET A 70 -7.57 -2.66 -14.92
CA MET A 70 -7.96 -3.80 -14.09
C MET A 70 -9.38 -3.57 -13.57
N SER A 71 -10.34 -4.17 -14.27
CA SER A 71 -11.75 -4.17 -13.88
C SER A 71 -11.99 -5.18 -12.76
N LEU A 72 -12.45 -4.71 -11.59
CA LEU A 72 -13.57 -5.27 -10.80
C LEU A 72 -13.73 -4.52 -9.46
N THR A 73 -14.51 -3.43 -9.55
CA THR A 73 -15.42 -2.82 -8.57
C THR A 73 -15.29 -3.13 -7.07
N ARG A 74 -14.66 -2.20 -6.33
CA ARG A 74 -14.97 -1.87 -4.91
C ARG A 74 -14.75 -0.38 -4.68
N THR A 75 -15.70 0.28 -4.03
CA THR A 75 -15.65 1.71 -3.73
C THR A 75 -15.11 1.90 -2.32
N TRP A 76 -13.99 2.61 -2.23
CA TRP A 76 -13.51 3.19 -0.98
C TRP A 76 -14.58 4.15 -0.42
N ARG A 77 -14.97 3.94 0.83
CA ARG A 77 -15.95 4.75 1.59
C ARG A 77 -15.35 5.42 2.81
N GLY A 78 -14.05 5.26 3.05
CA GLY A 78 -13.42 5.97 4.16
C GLY A 78 -13.50 7.48 3.97
N LEU A 79 -13.49 8.20 5.10
CA LEU A 79 -13.59 9.65 5.14
C LEU A 79 -12.32 10.35 4.60
N ALA A 80 -11.19 9.64 4.60
CA ALA A 80 -9.92 10.13 4.09
C ALA A 80 -9.84 10.00 2.56
N GLU A 81 -9.29 11.01 1.90
CA GLU A 81 -8.94 10.88 0.48
C GLU A 81 -7.73 9.96 0.31
N ILE A 82 -7.72 9.19 -0.78
CA ILE A 82 -6.54 8.39 -1.14
C ILE A 82 -5.47 9.34 -1.65
N PRO A 83 -4.29 9.41 -1.00
CA PRO A 83 -3.25 10.33 -1.42
C PRO A 83 -2.76 9.95 -2.82
N ARG A 84 -2.53 10.96 -3.67
CA ARG A 84 -1.99 10.78 -5.03
C ARG A 84 -0.47 10.65 -4.98
N THR A 85 0.00 9.58 -4.36
CA THR A 85 1.42 9.28 -4.19
C THR A 85 1.72 7.86 -4.65
N SER A 86 2.99 7.55 -4.86
CA SER A 86 3.48 6.21 -5.15
C SER A 86 4.78 5.97 -4.38
N LEU A 87 5.17 4.70 -4.23
CA LEU A 87 6.46 4.36 -3.62
C LEU A 87 7.62 5.00 -4.40
N GLU A 88 7.55 5.01 -5.73
CA GLU A 88 8.53 5.67 -6.60
C GLU A 88 8.63 7.18 -6.36
N GLY A 89 7.51 7.84 -6.06
CA GLY A 89 7.50 9.29 -5.81
C GLY A 89 8.01 9.65 -4.42
N LEU A 90 7.97 8.71 -3.47
CA LEU A 90 8.48 8.91 -2.11
C LEU A 90 9.94 8.51 -1.95
N GLU A 91 10.41 7.53 -2.72
CA GLU A 91 11.80 7.11 -2.70
C GLU A 91 12.65 8.18 -3.40
N GLY A 92 13.43 8.91 -2.61
CA GLY A 92 14.22 10.05 -3.09
C GLY A 92 15.73 9.83 -3.08
N ASN A 93 16.21 8.71 -2.53
CA ASN A 93 17.62 8.49 -2.25
C ASN A 93 18.34 7.68 -3.33
N LEU A 94 17.64 6.80 -4.01
CA LEU A 94 18.14 5.94 -5.06
C LEU A 94 17.64 6.37 -6.43
N GLN A 95 18.34 5.92 -7.47
CA GLN A 95 17.95 6.15 -8.86
C GLN A 95 18.26 4.93 -9.71
N GLY A 96 17.51 4.78 -10.80
CA GLY A 96 17.69 3.70 -11.78
C GLY A 96 17.51 2.32 -11.17
N GLU A 97 18.37 1.37 -11.56
CA GLU A 97 18.24 -0.03 -11.16
C GLU A 97 18.24 -0.26 -9.64
N ARG A 98 18.98 0.57 -8.89
CA ARG A 98 19.00 0.45 -7.42
C ARG A 98 17.65 0.79 -6.80
N GLN A 99 17.02 1.86 -7.26
CA GLN A 99 15.67 2.23 -6.83
C GLN A 99 14.68 1.12 -7.20
N GLU A 100 14.71 0.61 -8.43
CA GLU A 100 13.82 -0.46 -8.88
C GLU A 100 13.97 -1.73 -8.03
N ASN A 101 15.21 -2.12 -7.71
CA ASN A 101 15.50 -3.30 -6.90
C ASN A 101 15.05 -3.12 -5.44
N PHE A 102 15.26 -1.94 -4.85
CA PHE A 102 14.76 -1.62 -3.51
C PHE A 102 13.24 -1.65 -3.45
N LEU A 103 12.57 -0.97 -4.37
CA LEU A 103 11.11 -0.92 -4.41
C LEU A 103 10.50 -2.30 -4.63
N ARG A 104 11.14 -3.14 -5.45
CA ARG A 104 10.76 -4.54 -5.61
C ARG A 104 10.88 -5.32 -4.30
N PHE A 105 11.96 -5.12 -3.54
CA PHE A 105 12.13 -5.74 -2.22
C PHE A 105 11.04 -5.26 -1.23
N ILE A 106 10.80 -3.96 -1.15
CA ILE A 106 9.76 -3.36 -0.30
C ILE A 106 8.37 -3.92 -0.63
N ARG A 107 8.02 -4.04 -1.92
CA ARG A 107 6.74 -4.61 -2.37
C ARG A 107 6.53 -6.06 -1.92
N LYS A 108 7.59 -6.86 -1.76
CA LYS A 108 7.46 -8.22 -1.22
C LYS A 108 6.96 -8.22 0.23
N MET A 109 7.39 -7.23 1.03
CA MET A 109 6.94 -7.08 2.41
C MET A 109 5.58 -6.40 2.53
N LEU A 110 5.24 -5.51 1.59
CA LEU A 110 3.96 -4.80 1.54
C LEU A 110 2.90 -5.62 0.79
N GLN A 111 2.33 -6.61 1.48
CA GLN A 111 1.22 -7.41 0.95
C GLN A 111 0.01 -7.31 1.87
N TRP A 112 -1.18 -7.18 1.27
CA TRP A 112 -2.44 -7.19 2.00
C TRP A 112 -2.64 -8.49 2.78
N ARG A 113 -2.35 -9.61 2.14
CA ARG A 113 -2.46 -10.94 2.74
C ARG A 113 -1.19 -11.29 3.48
N PRO A 114 -1.27 -11.65 4.78
CA PRO A 114 -0.11 -12.13 5.52
C PRO A 114 0.56 -13.33 4.88
N GLU A 115 -0.21 -14.22 4.25
CA GLU A 115 0.28 -15.48 3.67
C GLU A 115 1.11 -15.26 2.40
N ASP A 116 0.90 -14.13 1.70
CA ASP A 116 1.64 -13.77 0.50
C ASP A 116 2.98 -13.09 0.85
N ARG A 117 3.23 -12.80 2.14
CA ARG A 117 4.50 -12.22 2.59
C ARG A 117 5.56 -13.32 2.73
N PRO A 118 6.75 -13.14 2.14
CA PRO A 118 7.87 -14.03 2.40
C PRO A 118 8.30 -13.95 3.86
N THR A 119 8.84 -15.06 4.34
CA THR A 119 9.43 -15.14 5.68
C THR A 119 10.70 -14.29 5.77
N ALA A 120 11.11 -13.93 6.99
CA ALA A 120 12.37 -13.23 7.23
C ALA A 120 13.58 -13.97 6.63
N LYS A 121 13.57 -15.31 6.68
CA LYS A 121 14.64 -16.16 6.10
C LYS A 121 14.72 -16.03 4.58
N GLU A 122 13.58 -16.00 3.89
CA GLU A 122 13.51 -15.81 2.44
C GLU A 122 13.92 -14.40 2.04
N LEU A 123 13.48 -13.38 2.81
CA LEU A 123 13.88 -11.99 2.59
C LEU A 123 15.38 -11.77 2.74
N LEU A 124 16.04 -12.42 3.71
CA LEU A 124 17.51 -12.37 3.85
C LEU A 124 18.26 -12.90 2.62
N SER A 125 17.61 -13.71 1.80
CA SER A 125 18.18 -14.24 0.57
C SER A 125 17.92 -13.36 -0.65
N ASP A 126 17.18 -12.24 -0.49
CA ASP A 126 16.82 -11.36 -1.60
C ASP A 126 18.07 -10.72 -2.24
N PRO A 127 18.16 -10.66 -3.58
CA PRO A 127 19.27 -10.02 -4.27
C PRO A 127 19.54 -8.59 -3.80
N TRP A 128 18.51 -7.81 -3.46
CA TRP A 128 18.70 -6.44 -2.98
C TRP A 128 19.59 -6.35 -1.74
N LEU A 129 19.42 -7.26 -0.78
CA LEU A 129 20.24 -7.28 0.45
C LEU A 129 21.62 -7.90 0.24
N ARG A 130 21.83 -8.62 -0.87
CA ARG A 130 23.07 -9.34 -1.17
C ARG A 130 23.90 -8.67 -2.27
N SER A 131 23.37 -7.63 -2.90
CA SER A 131 24.11 -6.80 -3.85
C SER A 131 25.21 -6.02 -3.12
N PRO A 132 26.44 -5.99 -3.67
CA PRO A 132 27.57 -5.29 -3.08
C PRO A 132 27.45 -3.76 -3.16
#